data_AF-A0A085AHC7-F1
#
_entry.id   AF-A0A085AHC7-F1
#
_cell.length_a   1.000
_cell.length_b   1.000
_cell.length_c   1.000
_cell.angle_alpha   90.00
_cell.angle_beta   90.00
_cell.angle_gamma   90.00
#
_symmetry.space_group_name_H-M   'P 1'
#
loop_
_entity.id
_entity.type
_entity.pdbx_description
1 polymer ?
#
loop_
_entity_poly.entity_id
_entity_poly.type
_entity_poly.pdbx_seq_one_letter_code
_entity_poly.pdbx_strand_id
1 'polypeptide(L)' 'MAESMLLSRIASCNCIAKLELLHTLICRNIPAKDRGQYILALNTRHDELASVIYYERDYLDLETF' A
#
# COMPACT_ATOMS: atom_id res chain seq x y z
N MET A 1 1.42 11.59 18.19
CA MET A 1 2.08 10.26 18.10
C MET A 1 1.24 9.21 17.37
N ALA A 2 -0.10 9.20 17.44
CA ALA A 2 -0.95 8.20 16.78
C ALA A 2 -0.90 8.23 15.23
N GLU A 3 -0.79 9.41 14.61
CA GLU A 3 -0.73 9.56 13.15
C GLU A 3 0.53 8.94 12.53
N SER A 4 1.67 9.08 13.22
CA SER A 4 2.95 8.50 12.81
C SER A 4 2.92 6.96 12.80
N MET A 5 2.14 6.33 13.69
CA MET A 5 1.98 4.87 13.70
C MET A 5 1.15 4.34 12.53
N LEU A 6 0.23 5.13 11.97
CA LEU A 6 -0.62 4.68 10.88
C LEU A 6 0.13 4.71 9.55
N LEU A 7 0.93 5.76 9.31
CA LEU A 7 1.78 5.86 8.12
C LEU A 7 2.84 4.75 8.09
N SER A 8 3.49 4.45 9.22
CA SER A 8 4.45 3.34 9.30
C SER A 8 3.80 1.98 9.03
N ARG A 9 2.55 1.79 9.49
CA ARG A 9 1.78 0.58 9.21
C ARG A 9 1.46 0.41 7.74
N ILE A 10 1.08 1.49 7.06
CA ILE A 10 0.86 1.49 5.61
C ILE A 10 2.15 1.10 4.89
N ALA A 11 3.28 1.75 5.21
CA ALA A 11 4.57 1.47 4.56
C ALA A 11 5.06 0.03 4.78
N SER A 12 4.82 -0.57 5.95
CA SER A 12 5.21 -1.95 6.24
C SER A 12 4.28 -3.03 5.65
N CYS A 13 3.16 -2.63 5.04
CA CYS A 13 2.15 -3.58 4.59
C CYS A 13 2.68 -4.42 3.42
N ASN A 14 2.59 -5.75 3.50
CA ASN A 14 3.12 -6.67 2.51
C ASN A 14 2.05 -7.37 1.66
N CYS A 15 0.79 -6.95 1.81
CA CYS A 15 -0.34 -7.64 1.21
C CYS A 15 -1.38 -6.61 0.75
N ILE A 16 -1.78 -6.70 -0.53
CA ILE A 16 -2.76 -5.79 -1.14
C ILE A 16 -4.10 -5.84 -0.39
N ALA A 17 -4.59 -7.03 -0.04
CA ALA A 17 -5.85 -7.18 0.71
C ALA A 17 -5.82 -6.46 2.08
N LYS A 18 -4.67 -6.47 2.77
CA LYS A 18 -4.51 -5.71 4.02
C LYS A 18 -4.47 -4.20 3.78
N LEU A 19 -3.92 -3.78 2.64
CA LEU A 19 -3.90 -2.37 2.21
C LEU A 19 -5.31 -1.85 1.94
N GLU A 20 -6.16 -2.64 1.27
CA GLU A 20 -7.57 -2.29 1.00
C GLU A 20 -8.40 -2.19 2.27
N LEU A 21 -8.15 -3.07 3.25
CA LEU A 21 -8.76 -2.98 4.58
C LEU A 21 -8.34 -1.69 5.30
N LEU A 22 -7.06 -1.31 5.24
CA LEU A 22 -6.57 -0.05 5.80
C LEU A 22 -7.20 1.15 5.10
N HIS A 23 -7.34 1.12 3.78
CA HIS A 23 -8.04 2.16 3.02
C HIS A 23 -9.49 2.33 3.49
N THR A 24 -10.21 1.22 3.67
CA THR A 24 -11.60 1.24 4.15
C THR A 24 -11.71 1.83 5.56
N LEU A 25 -10.79 1.47 6.46
CA LEU A 25 -10.75 1.99 7.83
C LEU A 25 -10.43 3.49 7.87
N ILE A 26 -9.50 3.95 7.04
CA ILE A 26 -9.13 5.37 6.93
C ILE A 26 -10.30 6.17 6.37
N CYS A 27 -10.98 5.64 5.36
CA CYS A 27 -12.16 6.25 4.77
C CYS A 27 -13.39 6.26 5.69
N ARG A 28 -13.44 5.42 6.72
CA ARG A 28 -14.51 5.41 7.72
C ARG A 28 -14.21 6.31 8.93
N ASN A 29 -12.97 6.31 9.41
CA ASN A 29 -12.62 6.88 10.70
C ASN A 29 -11.95 8.26 10.64
N ILE A 30 -11.37 8.64 9.50
CA ILE A 30 -10.67 9.93 9.35
C ILE A 30 -11.56 10.88 8.53
N PRO A 31 -11.73 12.16 8.87
CA PRO A 31 -12.47 13.11 8.04
C PRO A 31 -11.80 13.33 6.68
N ALA A 32 -12.56 13.54 5.61
CA ALA A 32 -12.01 13.64 4.24
C ALA A 32 -10.90 14.70 4.10
N LYS A 33 -11.00 15.81 4.84
CA LYS A 33 -10.00 16.90 4.87
C LYS A 33 -8.61 16.45 5.38
N ASP A 34 -8.55 15.39 6.18
CA ASP A 34 -7.33 14.93 6.87
C ASP A 34 -6.77 13.62 6.25
N ARG A 35 -7.42 13.08 5.20
CA ARG A 35 -7.03 11.80 4.57
C ARG A 35 -5.86 11.89 3.60
N GLY A 36 -5.54 13.09 3.09
CA GLY A 36 -4.66 13.27 1.94
C GLY A 36 -3.31 12.54 2.07
N GLN A 37 -2.65 12.67 3.20
CA GLN A 37 -1.35 12.01 3.46
C GLN A 37 -1.46 10.48 3.53
N TYR A 38 -2.57 9.97 4.06
CA TYR A 38 -2.80 8.52 4.17
C TYR A 38 -3.16 7.88 2.82
N ILE A 39 -3.95 8.57 1.99
CA ILE A 39 -4.27 8.12 0.64
C ILE A 39 -3.03 8.10 -0.23
N LEU A 40 -2.18 9.12 -0.13
CA LEU A 40 -0.89 9.13 -0.82
C LEU A 40 -0.03 7.94 -0.41
N ALA A 41 0.13 7.69 0.89
CA ALA A 41 0.91 6.57 1.40
C ALA A 41 0.34 5.20 0.96
N LEU A 42 -0.99 5.05 0.90
CA LEU A 42 -1.64 3.84 0.42
C LEU A 42 -1.35 3.61 -1.07
N ASN A 43 -1.49 4.65 -1.90
CA ASN A 43 -1.22 4.52 -3.33
C ASN A 43 0.25 4.18 -3.59
N THR A 44 1.18 4.86 -2.92
CA THR A 44 2.61 4.56 -3.03
C THR A 44 2.90 3.11 -2.68
N ARG A 45 2.34 2.60 -1.57
CA ARG A 45 2.57 1.21 -1.18
C ARG A 45 1.89 0.20 -2.10
N HIS A 46 0.73 0.55 -2.65
CA HIS A 46 0.04 -0.25 -3.64
C HIS A 46 0.89 -0.41 -4.91
N ASP A 47 1.47 0.68 -5.40
CA ASP A 47 2.34 0.67 -6.59
C ASP A 47 3.63 -0.13 -6.32
N GLU A 48 4.23 0.00 -5.14
CA GLU A 48 5.37 -0.82 -4.73
C GLU A 48 5.03 -2.31 -4.74
N LEU A 49 3.92 -2.72 -4.13
CA LEU A 49 3.49 -4.12 -4.11
C LEU A 49 3.13 -4.64 -5.50
N ALA A 50 2.49 -3.81 -6.33
CA ALA A 50 2.19 -4.17 -7.72
C ALA A 50 3.48 -4.37 -8.51
N SER A 51 4.47 -3.47 -8.36
CA SER A 51 5.77 -3.58 -9.04
C SER A 51 6.50 -4.88 -8.68
N VAL A 52 6.47 -5.30 -7.41
CA VAL A 52 7.10 -6.56 -6.96
C VAL A 52 6.45 -7.77 -7.63
N ILE A 53 5.12 -7.78 -7.77
CA ILE A 53 4.40 -8.85 -8.46
C ILE A 53 4.76 -8.90 -9.96
N TYR A 54 5.00 -7.74 -10.59
CA TYR A 54 5.48 -7.68 -11.97
C TYR A 54 6.93 -8.18 -12.11
N TYR A 55 7.83 -7.78 -11.20
CA TYR A 55 9.23 -8.25 -11.22
C TYR A 55 9.37 -9.76 -10.98
N GLU A 56 8.53 -10.37 -10.14
CA GLU A 56 8.52 -11.83 -9.95
C GLU A 56 8.05 -12.58 -11.22
N ARG A 57 7.14 -11.99 -12.01
CA ARG A 57 6.67 -12.63 -13.25
C ARG A 57 7.62 -12.43 -14.43
N ASP A 58 8.25 -11.27 -14.56
CA ASP A 58 9.16 -10.99 -15.69
C ASP A 58 10.53 -11.68 -15.55
N TYR A 59 11.00 -12.00 -14.33
CA TYR A 59 12.22 -12.82 -14.16
C TYR A 59 12.00 -14.29 -14.53
N LEU A 60 10.79 -14.83 -14.36
CA LEU A 60 10.46 -16.21 -14.76
C LEU A 60 10.51 -16.40 -16.28
N ASP A 61 10.18 -15.38 -17.06
CA ASP A 61 10.25 -15.45 -18.53
C ASP A 61 11.67 -15.30 -19.09
N LEU A 62 12.60 -14.69 -18.33
CA LEU A 62 14.00 -14.50 -18.76
C LEU A 62 14.89 -15.73 -18.55
N GLU A 63 14.55 -16.67 -17.66
CA GLU A 63 15.27 -17.95 -17.51
C GLU A 63 14.84 -19.01 -18.54
N THR A 64 13.83 -18.72 -19.37
CA THR A 64 13.29 -19.66 -20.37
C THR A 64 13.84 -19.43 -21.78
N PHE A 65 14.85 -18.59 -21.96
CA PHE A 65 15.49 -18.31 -23.27
C PHE A 65 16.98 -18.67 -23.32
#